data_AF-A0A3D1QEC1-F1
#
_entry.id   AF-A0A3D1QEC1-F1
#
_cell.length_a   1.000
_cell.length_b   1.000
_cell.length_c   1.000
_cell.angle_alpha   90.00
_cell.angle_beta   90.00
_cell.angle_gamma   90.00
#
_symmetry.space_group_name_H-M   'P 1'
#
loop_
_entity.id
_entity.type
_entity.pdbx_description
1 polymer ?
#
loop_
_entity_poly.entity_id
_entity_poly.type
_entity_poly.pdbx_seq_one_letter_code
_entity_poly.pdbx_strand_id
1 'polypeptide(L)'
;MKGVAWLTILLGILASLILATYSIYFLKIIRGYPQEFELELLDALQNWLQESNTKALWILLWASVLFEVVYFSLVFLAVSNPVTLALTGLIIVIEMWHLSVVFVNFRNFFGGRITCAGIFNWKLERISAMGFFTHSLIVLLTLLFLT
;
A
#
# COMPACT_ATOMS: atom_id res chain seq x y z
N MET A 1 17.17 -23.14 10.82
CA MET A 1 16.68 -23.42 9.44
C MET A 1 15.15 -23.48 9.31
N LYS A 2 14.36 -23.99 10.28
CA LYS A 2 12.88 -24.02 10.15
C LYS A 2 12.19 -22.64 10.21
N GLY A 3 12.76 -21.68 10.94
CA GLY A 3 12.18 -20.33 11.09
C GLY A 3 12.18 -19.50 9.79
N VAL A 4 13.24 -19.61 8.99
CA VAL A 4 13.38 -18.87 7.73
C VAL A 4 12.34 -19.32 6.70
N ALA A 5 12.10 -20.64 6.59
CA ALA A 5 11.14 -21.19 5.63
C ALA A 5 9.69 -20.66 5.84
N TRP A 6 9.24 -20.53 7.10
CA TRP A 6 7.92 -19.99 7.39
C TRP A 6 7.80 -18.50 7.06
N LEU A 7 8.85 -17.72 7.30
CA LEU A 7 8.90 -16.29 6.95
C LEU A 7 8.84 -16.11 5.44
N THR A 8 9.56 -16.92 4.68
CA THR A 8 9.54 -16.91 3.21
C THR A 8 8.14 -17.24 2.66
N ILE A 9 7.48 -18.27 3.21
CA ILE A 9 6.12 -18.65 2.79
C ILE A 9 5.13 -17.51 3.10
N LEU A 10 5.18 -16.96 4.31
CA LEU A 10 4.30 -15.86 4.71
C LEU A 10 4.52 -14.62 3.83
N LEU A 11 5.78 -14.27 3.56
CA LEU A 11 6.13 -13.18 2.67
C LEU A 11 5.60 -13.43 1.24
N GLY A 12 5.74 -14.64 0.72
CA GLY A 12 5.22 -15.01 -0.60
C GLY A 12 3.70 -14.87 -0.71
N ILE A 13 2.97 -15.30 0.33
CA ILE A 13 1.51 -15.12 0.40
C ILE A 13 1.16 -13.63 0.43
N LEU A 14 1.79 -12.85 1.32
CA LEU A 14 1.49 -11.44 1.47
C LEU A 14 1.85 -10.63 0.21
N ALA A 15 3.00 -10.90 -0.41
CA ALA A 15 3.39 -10.29 -1.67
C ALA A 15 2.41 -10.64 -2.79
N SER A 16 1.91 -11.89 -2.85
CA SER A 16 0.90 -12.28 -3.84
C SER A 16 -0.44 -11.56 -3.64
N LEU A 17 -0.87 -11.39 -2.39
CA LEU A 17 -2.09 -10.65 -2.07
C LEU A 17 -1.95 -9.17 -2.45
N ILE A 18 -0.83 -8.52 -2.06
CA ILE A 18 -0.54 -7.13 -2.44
C ILE A 18 -0.54 -6.99 -3.96
N LEU A 19 0.19 -7.86 -4.66
CA LEU A 19 0.24 -7.85 -6.13
C LEU A 19 -1.16 -7.95 -6.73
N ALA A 20 -1.97 -8.91 -6.29
CA ALA A 20 -3.33 -9.12 -6.79
C ALA A 20 -4.24 -7.91 -6.53
N THR A 21 -4.22 -7.36 -5.31
CA THR A 21 -5.02 -6.18 -4.93
C THR A 21 -4.64 -4.96 -5.76
N TYR A 22 -3.35 -4.68 -5.93
CA TYR A 22 -2.89 -3.51 -6.67
C TYR A 22 -2.88 -3.70 -8.19
N SER A 23 -2.99 -4.93 -8.70
CA SER A 23 -2.99 -5.22 -10.14
C SER A 23 -4.06 -4.43 -10.90
N ILE A 24 -5.29 -4.38 -10.40
CA ILE A 24 -6.40 -3.69 -11.07
C ILE A 24 -6.08 -2.20 -11.21
N TYR A 25 -5.63 -1.59 -10.12
CA TYR A 25 -5.33 -0.16 -10.12
C TYR A 25 -4.09 0.15 -10.98
N PHE A 26 -3.03 -0.65 -10.85
CA PHE A 26 -1.83 -0.57 -11.68
C PHE A 26 -2.17 -0.62 -13.17
N LEU A 27 -3.01 -1.57 -13.59
CA LEU A 27 -3.47 -1.69 -14.98
C LEU A 27 -4.18 -0.41 -15.46
N LYS A 28 -5.10 0.13 -14.65
CA LYS A 28 -5.79 1.38 -15.00
C LYS A 28 -4.82 2.58 -15.08
N ILE A 29 -3.80 2.64 -14.22
CA ILE A 29 -2.75 3.66 -14.25
C ILE A 29 -1.95 3.58 -15.55
N ILE A 30 -1.39 2.41 -15.89
CA ILE A 30 -0.55 2.26 -17.10
C ILE A 30 -1.34 2.47 -18.40
N ARG A 31 -2.64 2.21 -18.37
CA ARG A 31 -3.53 2.44 -19.52
C ARG A 31 -3.98 3.90 -19.65
N GLY A 32 -3.64 4.76 -18.69
CA GLY A 32 -3.84 6.21 -18.75
C GLY A 32 -5.22 6.69 -18.30
N TYR A 33 -6.08 5.81 -17.78
CA TYR A 33 -7.43 6.13 -17.30
C TYR A 33 -7.69 5.73 -15.83
N PRO A 34 -6.82 6.07 -14.86
CA PRO A 34 -7.06 5.74 -13.46
C PRO A 34 -8.25 6.47 -12.83
N GLN A 35 -8.69 7.60 -13.41
CA GLN A 35 -9.66 8.53 -12.82
C GLN A 35 -11.03 7.90 -12.58
N GLU A 36 -11.51 7.04 -13.47
CA GLU A 36 -12.81 6.37 -13.30
C GLU A 36 -12.82 5.53 -12.03
N PHE A 37 -11.73 4.79 -11.78
CA PHE A 37 -11.58 3.99 -10.56
C PHE A 37 -11.41 4.85 -9.30
N GLU A 38 -10.67 5.95 -9.40
CA GLU A 38 -10.49 6.87 -8.28
C GLU A 38 -11.83 7.49 -7.86
N LEU A 39 -12.70 7.81 -8.83
CA LEU A 39 -14.05 8.29 -8.57
C LEU A 39 -14.92 7.19 -7.94
N GLU A 40 -14.87 5.96 -8.45
CA GLU A 40 -15.56 4.80 -7.85
C GLU A 40 -15.13 4.59 -6.38
N LEU A 41 -13.82 4.64 -6.11
CA LEU A 41 -13.26 4.53 -4.75
C LEU A 41 -13.74 5.67 -3.85
N LEU A 42 -13.73 6.89 -4.37
CA LEU A 42 -14.16 8.06 -3.62
C LEU A 42 -15.66 7.99 -3.28
N ASP A 43 -16.49 7.59 -4.22
CA ASP A 43 -17.93 7.42 -4.00
C ASP A 43 -18.20 6.30 -2.99
N ALA A 44 -17.51 5.16 -3.12
CA ALA A 44 -17.60 4.06 -2.15
C ALA A 44 -17.20 4.50 -0.74
N LEU A 45 -16.13 5.30 -0.61
CA LEU A 45 -15.72 5.85 0.67
C LEU A 45 -16.76 6.83 1.24
N GLN A 46 -17.29 7.73 0.41
CA GLN A 46 -18.32 8.67 0.84
C GLN A 46 -19.58 7.96 1.34
N ASN A 47 -20.05 6.95 0.61
CA ASN A 47 -21.20 6.14 1.00
C ASN A 47 -20.92 5.39 2.31
N TRP A 48 -19.75 4.77 2.45
CA TRP A 48 -19.38 4.08 3.69
C TRP A 48 -19.29 5.02 4.90
N LEU A 49 -18.81 6.26 4.71
CA LEU A 49 -18.72 7.26 5.77
C LEU A 49 -20.10 7.76 6.24
N GLN A 50 -21.16 7.61 5.44
CA GLN A 50 -22.53 7.92 5.89
C GLN A 50 -23.03 6.89 6.92
N GLU A 51 -22.60 5.63 6.78
CA GLU A 51 -23.03 4.52 7.62
C GLU A 51 -22.06 4.26 8.80
N SER A 52 -20.84 4.77 8.72
CA SER A 52 -19.75 4.45 9.64
C SER A 52 -19.32 5.64 10.50
N ASN A 53 -18.73 5.35 11.66
CA ASN A 53 -18.13 6.37 12.51
C ASN A 53 -16.71 6.69 12.04
N THR A 54 -16.31 7.97 12.13
CA THR A 54 -14.95 8.50 12.01
C THR A 54 -13.84 7.63 12.64
N LYS A 55 -14.12 6.96 13.78
CA LYS A 55 -13.18 6.04 14.42
C LYS A 55 -12.79 4.85 13.54
N ALA A 56 -13.72 4.31 12.76
CA ALA A 56 -13.46 3.17 11.89
C ALA A 56 -12.43 3.53 10.80
N LEU A 57 -12.48 4.75 10.28
CA LEU A 57 -11.54 5.22 9.28
C LEU A 57 -10.11 5.36 9.86
N TRP A 58 -9.98 5.81 11.12
CA TRP A 58 -8.70 5.79 11.83
C TRP A 58 -8.16 4.37 12.02
N ILE A 59 -9.05 3.41 12.35
CA ILE A 59 -8.66 2.00 12.48
C ILE A 59 -8.15 1.47 11.14
N LEU A 60 -8.81 1.78 10.04
CA LEU A 60 -8.36 1.38 8.69
C LEU A 60 -6.99 1.95 8.35
N LEU A 61 -6.74 3.23 8.67
CA LEU A 61 -5.43 3.86 8.45
C LEU A 61 -4.33 3.21 9.30
N TRP A 62 -4.58 2.95 10.58
CA TRP A 62 -3.60 2.25 11.43
C TRP A 62 -3.39 0.80 11.01
N ALA A 63 -4.43 0.13 10.53
CA ALA A 63 -4.34 -1.21 9.98
C ALA A 63 -3.48 -1.21 8.71
N SER A 64 -3.64 -0.25 7.80
CA SER A 64 -2.80 -0.16 6.60
C SER A 64 -1.32 0.03 6.95
N VAL A 65 -1.02 0.96 7.87
CA VAL A 65 0.35 1.17 8.38
C VAL A 65 0.93 -0.11 8.97
N LEU A 66 0.14 -0.84 9.78
CA LEU A 66 0.58 -2.11 10.35
C LEU A 66 0.88 -3.15 9.28
N PHE A 67 0.03 -3.27 8.26
CA PHE A 67 0.25 -4.18 7.13
C PHE A 67 1.56 -3.88 6.39
N GLU A 68 1.86 -2.60 6.16
CA GLU A 68 3.11 -2.18 5.51
C GLU A 68 4.33 -2.50 6.37
N VAL A 69 4.29 -2.19 7.67
CA VAL A 69 5.38 -2.50 8.60
C VAL A 69 5.64 -4.00 8.64
N VAL A 70 4.59 -4.82 8.73
CA VAL A 70 4.71 -6.28 8.72
C VAL A 70 5.32 -6.76 7.40
N TYR A 71 4.81 -6.26 6.27
CA TYR A 71 5.30 -6.64 4.95
C TYR A 71 6.79 -6.31 4.78
N PHE A 72 7.21 -5.07 5.04
CA PHE A 72 8.61 -4.68 4.88
C PHE A 72 9.54 -5.37 5.87
N SER A 73 9.09 -5.59 7.11
CA SER A 73 9.85 -6.36 8.10
C SER A 73 10.10 -7.79 7.62
N LEU A 74 9.08 -8.43 7.04
CA LEU A 74 9.23 -9.77 6.45
C LEU A 74 10.24 -9.81 5.30
N VAL A 75 10.29 -8.76 4.47
CA VAL A 75 11.29 -8.67 3.39
C VAL A 75 12.71 -8.65 3.96
N PHE A 76 13.00 -7.80 4.96
CA PHE A 76 14.33 -7.75 5.58
C PHE A 76 14.71 -9.04 6.32
N LEU A 77 13.73 -9.78 6.83
CA LEU A 77 13.97 -11.03 7.55
C LEU A 77 14.11 -12.26 6.64
N ALA A 78 13.46 -12.27 5.47
CA ALA A 78 13.39 -13.43 4.60
C ALA A 78 14.23 -13.32 3.32
N VAL A 79 14.66 -12.11 2.93
CA VAL A 79 15.40 -11.86 1.68
C VAL A 79 16.83 -11.41 1.99
N SER A 80 17.80 -12.01 1.30
CA SER A 80 19.23 -11.68 1.40
C SER A 80 19.76 -10.87 0.20
N ASN A 81 18.97 -10.76 -0.88
CA ASN A 81 19.38 -10.07 -2.10
C ASN A 81 19.54 -8.55 -1.85
N PRO A 82 20.75 -7.97 -2.01
CA PRO A 82 21.01 -6.58 -1.66
C PRO A 82 20.26 -5.58 -2.55
N VAL A 83 19.99 -5.93 -3.81
CA VAL A 83 19.23 -5.07 -4.72
C VAL A 83 17.77 -4.99 -4.25
N THR A 84 17.16 -6.11 -3.91
CA THR A 84 15.79 -6.14 -3.37
C THR A 84 15.71 -5.35 -2.07
N LEU A 85 16.65 -5.52 -1.15
CA LEU A 85 16.67 -4.77 0.12
C LEU A 85 16.86 -3.26 -0.09
N ALA A 86 17.70 -2.83 -1.03
CA ALA A 86 17.87 -1.42 -1.37
C ALA A 86 16.59 -0.81 -1.94
N LEU A 87 15.89 -1.54 -2.83
CA LEU A 87 14.59 -1.12 -3.35
C LEU A 87 13.52 -1.06 -2.26
N THR A 88 13.50 -2.03 -1.34
CA THR A 88 12.63 -2.00 -0.16
C THR A 88 12.85 -0.74 0.67
N GLY A 89 14.10 -0.38 0.94
CA GLY A 89 14.44 0.86 1.63
C GLY A 89 13.92 2.11 0.92
N LEU A 90 14.05 2.17 -0.41
CA LEU A 90 13.51 3.28 -1.21
C LEU A 90 11.98 3.38 -1.12
N ILE A 91 11.28 2.24 -1.25
CA ILE A 91 9.82 2.21 -1.15
C ILE A 91 9.37 2.66 0.25
N ILE A 92 10.03 2.23 1.32
CA ILE A 92 9.72 2.69 2.68
C ILE A 92 9.79 4.22 2.79
N VAL A 93 10.80 4.86 2.18
CA VAL A 93 10.90 6.34 2.19
C VAL A 93 9.71 6.99 1.48
N ILE A 94 9.30 6.44 0.33
CA ILE A 94 8.15 6.93 -0.44
C ILE A 94 6.85 6.74 0.36
N GLU A 95 6.64 5.58 0.96
CA GLU A 95 5.43 5.28 1.74
C GLU A 95 5.38 6.08 3.05
N MET A 96 6.51 6.32 3.72
CA MET A 96 6.54 7.23 4.87
C MET A 96 6.08 8.65 4.50
N TRP A 97 6.50 9.14 3.33
CA TRP A 97 6.04 10.43 2.81
C TRP A 97 4.54 10.40 2.47
N HIS A 98 4.08 9.36 1.78
CA HIS A 98 2.66 9.16 1.46
C HIS A 98 1.78 9.11 2.70
N LEU A 99 2.09 8.25 3.66
CA LEU A 99 1.37 8.13 4.92
C LEU A 99 1.33 9.45 5.70
N SER A 100 2.42 10.22 5.69
CA SER A 100 2.46 11.54 6.34
C SER A 100 1.44 12.50 5.72
N VAL A 101 1.35 12.54 4.39
CA VAL A 101 0.38 13.37 3.66
C VAL A 101 -1.04 12.90 3.94
N VAL A 102 -1.30 11.58 3.84
CA VAL A 102 -2.61 10.99 4.11
C VAL A 102 -3.06 11.28 5.54
N PHE A 103 -2.17 11.12 6.53
CA PHE A 103 -2.48 11.39 7.94
C PHE A 103 -2.87 12.85 8.18
N VAL A 104 -2.13 13.80 7.58
CA VAL A 104 -2.45 15.23 7.65
C VAL A 104 -3.80 15.53 7.01
N ASN A 105 -4.07 14.95 5.84
CA ASN A 105 -5.34 15.14 5.13
C ASN A 105 -6.52 14.54 5.90
N PHE A 106 -6.38 13.34 6.47
CA PHE A 106 -7.38 12.74 7.35
C PHE A 106 -7.70 13.63 8.54
N ARG A 107 -6.67 14.16 9.21
CA ARG A 107 -6.86 15.09 10.33
C ARG A 107 -7.59 16.36 9.90
N ASN A 108 -7.26 16.90 8.73
CA ASN A 108 -7.94 18.08 8.18
C ASN A 108 -9.39 17.78 7.80
N PHE A 109 -9.67 16.59 7.27
CA PHE A 109 -11.02 16.14 6.93
C PHE A 109 -11.91 16.04 8.17
N PHE A 110 -11.44 15.38 9.23
CA PHE A 110 -12.18 15.32 10.49
C PHE A 110 -12.33 16.67 11.19
N GLY A 111 -11.39 17.59 10.95
CA GLY A 111 -11.50 18.98 11.40
C GLY A 111 -12.44 19.84 10.55
N GLY A 112 -13.10 19.28 9.53
CA GLY A 112 -14.01 20.00 8.62
C GLY A 112 -13.32 20.98 7.67
N ARG A 113 -11.99 20.90 7.52
CA ARG A 113 -11.19 21.85 6.71
C ARG A 113 -11.13 21.48 5.23
N ILE A 114 -11.34 20.21 4.91
CA ILE A 114 -11.33 19.68 3.54
C ILE A 114 -12.51 18.71 3.36
N THR A 115 -12.90 18.48 2.11
CA THR A 115 -13.91 17.49 1.75
C THR A 115 -13.31 16.09 1.66
N CYS A 116 -14.15 15.05 1.54
CA CYS A 116 -13.71 13.67 1.36
C CYS A 116 -12.78 13.51 0.13
N ALA A 117 -13.07 14.23 -0.96
CA ALA A 117 -12.21 14.26 -2.15
C ALA A 117 -10.81 14.81 -1.88
N GLY A 118 -10.66 15.69 -0.88
CA GLY A 118 -9.38 16.26 -0.47
C GLY A 118 -8.52 15.33 0.38
N ILE A 119 -9.07 14.19 0.83
CA ILE A 119 -8.31 13.21 1.61
C ILE A 119 -7.15 12.64 0.77
N PHE A 120 -7.47 12.25 -0.47
CA PHE A 120 -6.53 11.58 -1.36
C PHE A 120 -5.75 12.57 -2.21
N ASN A 121 -4.43 12.45 -2.18
CA ASN A 121 -3.59 13.03 -3.21
C ASN A 121 -3.41 11.99 -4.32
N TRP A 122 -4.29 11.97 -5.32
CA TRP A 122 -4.31 10.93 -6.35
C TRP A 122 -2.98 10.73 -7.07
N LYS A 123 -2.17 11.78 -7.24
CA LYS A 123 -0.83 11.63 -7.82
C LYS A 123 0.06 10.74 -6.94
N LEU A 124 0.00 10.94 -5.63
CA LEU A 124 0.77 10.17 -4.65
C LEU A 124 0.19 8.77 -4.46
N GLU A 125 -1.14 8.63 -4.43
CA GLU A 125 -1.81 7.31 -4.39
C GLU A 125 -1.39 6.43 -5.57
N ARG A 126 -1.30 7.01 -6.78
CA ARG A 126 -0.83 6.28 -7.97
C ARG A 126 0.62 5.84 -7.83
N ILE A 127 1.50 6.71 -7.31
CA ILE A 127 2.91 6.38 -7.10
C ILE A 127 3.04 5.24 -6.09
N SER A 128 2.34 5.32 -4.95
CA SER A 128 2.31 4.26 -3.94
C SER A 128 1.76 2.95 -4.52
N ALA A 129 0.64 2.99 -5.23
CA ALA A 129 0.05 1.80 -5.87
C ALA A 129 1.00 1.14 -6.89
N MET A 130 1.66 1.93 -7.72
CA MET A 130 2.70 1.42 -8.63
C MET A 130 3.89 0.85 -7.85
N GLY A 131 4.32 1.55 -6.79
CA GLY A 131 5.40 1.12 -5.91
C GLY A 131 5.13 -0.25 -5.28
N PHE A 132 3.98 -0.42 -4.63
CA PHE A 132 3.58 -1.69 -4.03
C PHE A 132 3.42 -2.81 -5.05
N PHE A 133 2.82 -2.54 -6.22
CA PHE A 133 2.70 -3.53 -7.28
C PHE A 133 4.09 -3.99 -7.77
N THR A 134 4.95 -3.04 -8.14
CA THR A 134 6.27 -3.36 -8.68
C THR A 134 7.15 -4.04 -7.62
N HIS A 135 7.13 -3.54 -6.38
CA HIS A 135 7.91 -4.12 -5.29
C HIS A 135 7.44 -5.54 -4.94
N SER A 136 6.14 -5.78 -4.83
CA SER A 136 5.62 -7.14 -4.56
C SER A 136 5.97 -8.12 -5.68
N LEU A 137 5.95 -7.69 -6.95
CA LEU A 137 6.42 -8.49 -8.08
C LEU A 137 7.91 -8.84 -7.94
N ILE A 138 8.76 -7.86 -7.64
CA ILE A 138 10.21 -8.07 -7.46
C ILE A 138 10.48 -9.01 -6.30
N VAL A 139 9.77 -8.87 -5.18
CA VAL A 139 9.88 -9.78 -4.04
C VAL A 139 9.53 -11.21 -4.46
N LEU A 140 8.41 -11.42 -5.17
CA LEU A 140 8.02 -12.76 -5.64
C LEU A 140 9.06 -13.37 -6.59
N LEU A 141 9.57 -12.59 -7.55
CA LEU A 141 10.64 -13.05 -8.43
C LEU A 141 11.91 -13.39 -7.66
N THR A 142 12.24 -12.60 -6.63
CA THR A 142 13.36 -12.88 -5.74
C THR A 142 13.15 -14.21 -5.02
N LEU A 143 11.97 -14.43 -4.45
CA LEU A 143 11.63 -15.66 -3.74
C LEU A 143 11.62 -16.92 -4.62
N LEU A 144 11.32 -16.77 -5.91
CA LEU A 144 11.24 -17.91 -6.84
C LEU A 144 12.59 -18.26 -7.47
N PHE A 145 13.46 -17.27 -7.70
CA PHE A 145 14.65 -17.43 -8.53
C PHE A 145 15.97 -16.99 -7.89
N LEU A 146 15.93 -16.15 -6.84
CA LEU A 146 17.10 -15.41 -6.33
C LEU A 146 17.23 -15.47 -4.79
N THR A 147 16.56 -16.44 -4.14
CA THR A 147 16.64 -16.69 -2.69
C THR A 147 17.79 -17.61 -2.32
#